data_AF-A0A7S3KHK7-F1
#
_entry.id   AF-A0A7S3KHK7-F1
#
_cell.length_a   1.000
_cell.length_b   1.000
_cell.length_c   1.000
_cell.angle_alpha   90.00
_cell.angle_beta   90.00
_cell.angle_gamma   90.00
#
_symmetry.space_group_name_H-M   'P 1'
#
loop_
_entity.id
_entity.type
_entity.pdbx_description
1 polymer ?
#
loop_
_entity_poly.entity_id
_entity_poly.type
_entity_poly.pdbx_seq_one_letter_code
_entity_poly.pdbx_strand_id
1 'polypeptide(L)'
;KSLKSNTRYVFQITSSSWKSQTAKTYVYKTFDESKIVIVDGGDVGNSHITETMNKNTVSKIEMDLIMLGGDIAYDNNIAACYRSWDYLIKRLPQQRTDPITGLTRLIPTIYGVGNHDMGINPYNGAKITHNANEPAFK
;
A
#
# COMPACT_ATOMS: atom_id res chain seq x y z
N LYS A 1 14.41 -22.14 2.51
CA LYS A 1 13.20 -22.97 2.23
C LYS A 1 12.30 -22.18 1.28
N SER A 2 11.85 -22.79 0.19
CA SER A 2 10.91 -22.16 -0.75
C SER A 2 9.47 -22.31 -0.25
N LEU A 3 8.63 -21.30 -0.49
CA LEU A 3 7.19 -21.37 -0.22
C LEU A 3 6.50 -22.23 -1.30
N LYS A 4 5.44 -22.95 -0.92
CA LYS A 4 4.60 -23.75 -1.82
C LYS A 4 3.52 -22.87 -2.44
N SER A 5 3.16 -23.15 -3.69
CA SER A 5 2.03 -22.51 -4.39
C SER A 5 0.70 -22.78 -3.69
N ASN A 6 -0.28 -21.89 -3.87
CA ASN A 6 -1.65 -21.97 -3.33
C ASN A 6 -1.74 -22.36 -1.84
N THR A 7 -0.82 -21.87 -1.01
CA THR A 7 -0.67 -22.29 0.39
C THR A 7 -0.81 -21.09 1.32
N ARG A 8 -1.54 -21.28 2.42
CA ARG A 8 -1.65 -20.28 3.49
C ARG A 8 -0.51 -20.43 4.47
N TYR A 9 0.14 -19.31 4.76
CA TYR A 9 1.20 -19.17 5.73
C TYR A 9 0.74 -18.23 6.83
N VAL A 10 0.77 -18.73 8.06
CA VAL A 10 0.56 -17.92 9.27
C VAL A 10 1.91 -17.41 9.73
N PHE A 11 2.03 -16.11 10.01
CA PHE A 11 3.23 -15.52 10.57
C PHE A 11 2.89 -14.49 11.63
N GLN A 12 3.84 -14.25 12.52
CA GLN A 12 3.69 -13.39 13.68
C GLN A 12 4.75 -12.29 13.63
N ILE A 13 4.32 -11.04 13.80
CA ILE A 13 5.21 -9.89 13.94
C ILE A 13 5.37 -9.61 15.43
N THR A 14 6.61 -9.60 15.89
CA THR A 14 6.99 -9.26 17.26
C THR A 14 8.02 -8.13 17.26
N SER A 15 8.02 -7.31 18.30
CA SER A 15 9.04 -6.29 18.51
C SER A 15 9.41 -6.23 19.98
N SER A 16 10.72 -6.20 20.27
CA SER A 16 11.25 -6.01 21.62
C SER A 16 11.06 -4.59 22.16
N SER A 17 10.80 -3.61 21.28
CA SER A 17 10.59 -2.21 21.66
C SER A 17 9.14 -1.87 22.02
N TRP A 18 8.19 -2.77 21.81
CA TRP A 18 6.79 -2.54 22.16
C TRP A 18 6.58 -2.87 23.65
N LYS A 19 6.11 -1.88 24.42
CA LYS A 19 5.93 -1.98 25.89
C LYS A 19 5.06 -3.16 26.32
N SER A 20 4.16 -3.62 25.45
CA SER A 20 3.62 -4.97 25.48
C SER A 20 4.13 -5.69 24.23
N GLN A 21 4.62 -6.91 24.36
CA GLN A 21 4.88 -7.80 23.22
C GLN A 21 3.55 -8.18 22.57
N THR A 22 2.90 -7.23 21.91
CA THR A 22 1.68 -7.49 21.17
C THR A 22 2.10 -8.13 19.86
N ALA A 23 2.21 -9.44 19.91
CA ALA A 23 2.27 -10.28 18.74
C ALA A 23 1.07 -9.99 17.84
N LYS A 24 1.31 -9.51 16.61
CA LYS A 24 0.25 -9.48 15.60
C LYS A 24 0.41 -10.67 14.68
N THR A 25 -0.62 -11.49 14.59
CA THR A 25 -0.64 -12.68 13.74
C THR A 25 -1.40 -12.37 12.45
N TYR A 26 -0.80 -12.73 11.33
CA TYR A 26 -1.33 -12.50 10.00
C TYR A 26 -1.28 -13.78 9.17
N VAL A 27 -2.06 -13.78 8.09
CA VAL A 27 -2.05 -14.81 7.05
C VAL A 27 -1.61 -14.21 5.74
N TYR A 28 -0.77 -14.93 5.01
CA TYR A 28 -0.48 -14.69 3.61
C TYR A 28 -0.82 -15.95 2.81
N LYS A 29 -1.43 -15.80 1.64
CA LYS A 29 -1.71 -16.90 0.71
C LYS A 29 -0.82 -16.72 -0.52
N THR A 30 0.05 -17.68 -0.80
CA THR A 30 0.80 -17.71 -2.06
C THR A 30 -0.14 -17.89 -3.24
N PHE A 31 0.28 -17.41 -4.41
CA PHE A 31 -0.53 -17.47 -5.62
C PHE A 31 -0.86 -18.89 -6.03
N ASP A 32 -2.03 -19.07 -6.64
CA ASP A 32 -2.39 -20.27 -7.39
C ASP A 32 -1.94 -20.06 -8.83
N GLU A 33 -1.01 -20.89 -9.31
CA GLU A 33 -0.45 -20.77 -10.66
C GLU A 33 -1.49 -20.96 -11.77
N SER A 34 -2.63 -21.60 -11.46
CA SER A 34 -3.72 -21.78 -12.42
C SER A 34 -4.60 -20.55 -12.58
N LYS A 35 -4.65 -19.68 -11.57
CA LYS A 35 -5.53 -18.50 -11.56
C LYS A 35 -5.09 -17.48 -10.52
N ILE A 36 -4.91 -16.24 -10.96
CA ILE A 36 -4.62 -15.09 -10.11
C ILE A 36 -5.66 -14.01 -10.38
N VAL A 37 -6.32 -13.52 -9.33
CA VAL A 37 -7.20 -12.34 -9.44
C VAL A 37 -6.42 -11.09 -9.05
N ILE A 38 -6.24 -10.19 -10.00
CA ILE A 38 -5.49 -8.93 -9.82
C ILE A 38 -6.47 -7.77 -9.84
N VAL A 39 -6.36 -6.88 -8.86
CA VAL A 39 -6.92 -5.53 -8.95
C VAL A 39 -5.80 -4.60 -9.36
N ASP A 40 -5.96 -3.94 -10.50
CA ASP A 40 -4.98 -3.03 -11.07
C ASP A 40 -5.52 -1.59 -11.09
N GLY A 41 -4.65 -0.62 -10.88
CA GLY A 41 -5.01 0.79 -10.80
C GLY A 41 -3.81 1.73 -10.68
N GLY A 42 -4.07 3.00 -10.41
CA GLY A 42 -3.09 4.08 -10.27
C GLY A 42 -3.84 5.35 -9.87
N ASP A 43 -3.12 6.46 -9.67
CA ASP A 43 -3.74 7.77 -9.42
C ASP A 43 -4.73 7.73 -8.25
N VAL A 44 -4.33 7.04 -7.18
CA VAL A 44 -5.26 6.64 -6.11
C VAL A 44 -5.64 7.85 -5.27
N GLY A 45 -4.63 8.54 -4.74
CA GLY A 45 -4.80 9.73 -3.90
C GLY A 45 -5.70 9.53 -2.68
N ASN A 46 -6.02 10.65 -2.02
CA ASN A 46 -6.79 10.68 -0.78
C ASN A 46 -8.17 11.34 -0.94
N SER A 47 -8.86 11.05 -2.04
CA SER A 47 -10.18 11.63 -2.32
C SER A 47 -11.34 10.82 -1.70
N HIS A 48 -12.49 11.45 -1.51
CA HIS A 48 -13.72 10.76 -1.10
C HIS A 48 -14.21 9.75 -2.17
N ILE A 49 -13.92 10.03 -3.44
CA ILE A 49 -14.24 9.12 -4.55
C ILE A 49 -13.43 7.83 -4.41
N THR A 50 -12.13 7.94 -4.13
CA THR A 50 -11.23 6.81 -3.89
C THR A 50 -11.71 5.97 -2.70
N GLU A 51 -12.07 6.61 -1.60
CA GLU A 51 -12.62 5.94 -0.42
C GLU A 51 -13.92 5.17 -0.76
N THR A 52 -14.82 5.82 -1.50
CA THR A 52 -16.09 5.23 -1.91
C THR A 52 -15.88 4.03 -2.83
N MET A 53 -14.97 4.13 -3.81
CA MET A 53 -14.61 3.04 -4.72
C MET A 53 -14.00 1.86 -3.96
N ASN A 54 -13.03 2.12 -3.07
CA ASN A 54 -12.40 1.07 -2.28
C ASN A 54 -13.42 0.35 -1.39
N LYS A 55 -14.28 1.11 -0.72
CA LYS A 55 -15.30 0.55 0.18
C LYS A 55 -16.38 -0.21 -0.57
N ASN A 56 -16.92 0.33 -1.67
CA ASN A 56 -18.12 -0.21 -2.29
C ASN A 56 -17.85 -1.21 -3.42
N THR A 57 -16.64 -1.22 -3.98
CA THR A 57 -16.29 -2.05 -5.12
C THR A 57 -15.10 -2.94 -4.80
N VAL A 58 -13.93 -2.34 -4.55
CA VAL A 58 -12.67 -3.10 -4.47
C VAL A 58 -12.67 -4.08 -3.30
N SER A 59 -13.15 -3.67 -2.11
CA SER A 59 -13.20 -4.52 -0.91
C SER A 59 -14.04 -5.79 -1.07
N LYS A 60 -14.96 -5.81 -2.06
CA LYS A 60 -15.86 -6.95 -2.33
C LYS A 60 -15.24 -7.98 -3.27
N ILE A 61 -14.10 -7.67 -3.89
CA ILE A 61 -13.40 -8.57 -4.79
C ILE A 61 -12.56 -9.54 -3.95
N GLU A 62 -12.67 -10.85 -4.20
CA GLU A 62 -11.71 -11.85 -3.72
C GLU A 62 -10.43 -11.78 -4.57
N MET A 63 -9.58 -10.80 -4.26
CA MET A 63 -8.33 -10.56 -4.97
C MET A 63 -7.15 -11.30 -4.32
N ASP A 64 -6.19 -11.65 -5.14
CA ASP A 64 -4.92 -12.25 -4.72
C ASP A 64 -3.76 -11.25 -4.75
N LEU A 65 -3.86 -10.20 -5.56
CA LEU A 65 -2.83 -9.18 -5.76
C LEU A 65 -3.47 -7.82 -6.04
N ILE A 66 -2.86 -6.76 -5.50
CA ILE A 66 -3.13 -5.38 -5.91
C ILE A 66 -1.91 -4.86 -6.66
N MET A 67 -2.12 -4.23 -7.81
CA MET A 67 -1.10 -3.51 -8.56
C MET A 67 -1.52 -2.04 -8.65
N LEU A 68 -0.62 -1.14 -8.26
CA LEU A 68 -0.84 0.30 -8.34
C LEU A 68 0.31 0.92 -9.15
N GLY A 69 0.02 1.45 -10.33
CA GLY A 69 1.02 1.88 -11.32
C GLY A 69 1.78 3.17 -11.02
N GLY A 70 1.41 3.89 -9.95
CA GLY A 70 2.02 5.18 -9.58
C GLY A 70 0.97 6.19 -9.17
N ASP A 71 1.43 7.38 -8.79
CA ASP A 71 0.62 8.48 -8.29
C ASP A 71 -0.25 8.03 -7.10
N ILE A 72 0.45 7.50 -6.10
CA ILE A 72 -0.14 6.68 -5.06
C ILE A 72 -0.79 7.58 -4.00
N ALA A 73 0.03 8.36 -3.31
CA ALA A 73 -0.44 9.22 -2.21
C ALA A 73 -0.65 10.67 -2.60
N TYR A 74 -0.13 11.09 -3.77
CA TYR A 74 0.00 12.51 -4.14
C TYR A 74 0.66 13.36 -3.05
N ASP A 75 1.66 12.80 -2.35
CA ASP A 75 2.47 13.53 -1.38
C ASP A 75 3.53 14.38 -2.09
N ASN A 76 3.06 15.38 -2.83
CA ASN A 76 3.86 16.24 -3.69
C ASN A 76 4.59 17.36 -2.92
N ASN A 77 5.09 17.07 -1.71
CA ASN A 77 5.86 17.97 -0.85
C ASN A 77 5.16 19.30 -0.52
N ILE A 78 3.83 19.23 -0.39
CA ILE A 78 3.04 20.27 0.25
C ILE A 78 3.06 19.98 1.76
N ALA A 79 3.36 20.96 2.60
CA ALA A 79 3.50 20.76 4.05
C ALA A 79 2.26 20.11 4.73
N ALA A 80 1.08 20.22 4.12
CA ALA A 80 -0.15 19.56 4.58
C ALA A 80 -0.21 18.05 4.26
N CYS A 81 0.68 17.53 3.41
CA CYS A 81 0.61 16.19 2.80
C CYS A 81 1.45 15.12 3.52
N TYR A 82 2.21 15.44 4.57
CA TYR A 82 3.06 14.46 5.27
C TYR A 82 2.30 13.24 5.85
N ARG A 83 0.98 13.34 6.01
CA ARG A 83 0.11 12.24 6.45
C ARG A 83 -0.58 11.50 5.31
N SER A 84 -0.36 11.90 4.05
CA SER A 84 -1.07 11.35 2.90
C SER A 84 -0.82 9.85 2.75
N TRP A 85 0.41 9.39 3.00
CA TRP A 85 0.74 7.98 3.04
C TRP A 85 0.04 7.22 4.16
N ASP A 86 0.04 7.77 5.38
CA ASP A 86 -0.64 7.15 6.54
C ASP A 86 -2.15 7.01 6.30
N TYR A 87 -2.79 8.03 5.72
CA TYR A 87 -4.21 7.99 5.40
C TYR A 87 -4.51 7.00 4.28
N LEU A 88 -3.68 6.99 3.24
CA LEU A 88 -3.86 6.10 2.11
C LEU A 88 -3.74 4.62 2.53
N ILE A 89 -2.66 4.26 3.22
CA ILE A 89 -2.39 2.86 3.63
C ILE A 89 -3.53 2.32 4.50
N LYS A 90 -4.13 3.16 5.35
CA LYS A 90 -5.29 2.77 6.18
C LYS A 90 -6.58 2.52 5.39
N ARG A 91 -6.70 3.10 4.19
CA ARG A 91 -7.91 3.05 3.36
C ARG A 91 -7.81 2.07 2.20
N LEU A 92 -6.60 1.63 1.86
CA LEU A 92 -6.41 0.60 0.85
C LEU A 92 -6.93 -0.76 1.37
N PRO A 93 -7.67 -1.53 0.55
CA PRO A 93 -8.23 -2.82 0.95
C PRO A 93 -7.18 -3.95 0.91
N GLN A 94 -6.00 -3.70 1.47
CA GLN A 94 -4.85 -4.62 1.50
C GLN A 94 -4.95 -5.68 2.60
N GLN A 95 -5.99 -5.61 3.40
CA GLN A 95 -6.23 -6.49 4.53
C GLN A 95 -7.69 -6.95 4.50
N ARG A 96 -7.92 -8.23 4.77
CA ARG A 96 -9.25 -8.81 4.93
C ARG A 96 -9.23 -9.95 5.94
N THR A 97 -10.38 -10.36 6.44
CA THR A 97 -10.48 -11.58 7.24
C THR A 97 -10.26 -12.79 6.33
N ASP A 98 -9.33 -13.69 6.69
CA ASP A 98 -9.18 -14.98 6.04
C ASP A 98 -10.35 -15.89 6.44
N PRO A 99 -11.11 -16.45 5.49
CA PRO A 99 -12.29 -17.25 5.81
C PRO A 99 -11.97 -18.61 6.43
N ILE A 100 -10.72 -19.09 6.35
CA ILE A 100 -10.33 -20.41 6.89
C ILE A 100 -9.82 -20.27 8.32
N THR A 101 -8.96 -19.28 8.56
CA THR A 101 -8.30 -19.10 9.86
C THR A 101 -8.97 -18.08 10.77
N GLY A 102 -9.82 -17.20 10.21
CA GLY A 102 -10.39 -16.05 10.93
C GLY A 102 -9.39 -14.92 11.23
N LEU A 103 -8.12 -15.09 10.85
CA LEU A 103 -7.07 -14.09 11.05
C LEU A 103 -7.07 -13.04 9.94
N THR A 104 -6.38 -11.93 10.14
CA THR A 104 -6.16 -10.93 9.09
C THR A 104 -5.26 -11.50 7.99
N ARG A 105 -5.80 -11.70 6.80
CA ARG A 105 -5.07 -11.97 5.55
C ARG A 105 -4.53 -10.66 4.98
N LEU A 106 -3.24 -10.63 4.71
CA LEU A 106 -2.60 -9.57 3.92
C LEU A 106 -2.66 -9.92 2.44
N ILE A 107 -3.03 -8.93 1.63
CA ILE A 107 -2.99 -9.00 0.17
C ILE A 107 -1.68 -8.33 -0.28
N PRO A 108 -0.81 -9.04 -1.03
CA PRO A 108 0.40 -8.43 -1.57
C PRO A 108 0.02 -7.26 -2.47
N THR A 109 0.76 -6.16 -2.35
CA THR A 109 0.59 -4.98 -3.20
C THR A 109 1.89 -4.64 -3.87
N ILE A 110 1.86 -4.48 -5.19
CA ILE A 110 2.98 -3.99 -5.99
C ILE A 110 2.72 -2.52 -6.29
N TYR A 111 3.72 -1.69 -6.02
CA TYR A 111 3.67 -0.25 -6.30
C TYR A 111 4.66 0.08 -7.43
N GLY A 112 4.15 0.72 -8.46
CA GLY A 112 4.91 1.51 -9.42
C GLY A 112 5.15 2.91 -8.89
N VAL A 113 6.08 3.62 -9.54
CA VAL A 113 6.42 5.01 -9.23
C VAL A 113 5.87 5.89 -10.34
N GLY A 114 4.97 6.81 -9.99
CA GLY A 114 4.44 7.83 -10.87
C GLY A 114 5.15 9.18 -10.70
N ASN A 115 4.78 10.16 -11.52
CA ASN A 115 5.38 11.48 -11.46
C ASN A 115 5.06 12.24 -10.17
N HIS A 116 3.96 11.94 -9.48
CA HIS A 116 3.61 12.54 -8.19
C HIS A 116 4.29 11.88 -6.99
N ASP A 117 4.94 10.74 -7.15
CA ASP A 117 5.64 10.03 -6.07
C ASP A 117 7.08 10.51 -5.88
N MET A 118 7.60 11.32 -6.81
CA MET A 118 8.98 11.85 -6.80
C MET A 118 9.19 13.01 -5.80
N GLY A 119 8.18 13.38 -5.03
CA GLY A 119 8.29 14.37 -3.94
C GLY A 119 8.55 15.82 -4.38
N ILE A 120 8.60 16.11 -5.69
CA ILE A 120 8.69 17.48 -6.21
C ILE A 120 7.66 17.60 -7.32
N ASN A 121 6.73 18.54 -7.19
CA ASN A 121 5.86 18.91 -8.31
C ASN A 121 6.62 19.89 -9.22
N PRO A 122 7.09 19.48 -10.42
CA PRO A 122 7.82 20.37 -11.33
C PRO A 122 6.94 21.51 -11.90
N TYR A 123 5.63 21.47 -11.68
CA TYR A 123 4.65 22.46 -12.14
C TYR A 123 4.06 23.31 -11.01
N ASN A 124 4.60 23.28 -9.78
CA ASN A 124 4.03 24.08 -8.67
C ASN A 124 4.33 25.59 -8.76
N GLY A 125 5.04 26.06 -9.80
CA GLY A 125 5.42 27.46 -9.97
C GLY A 125 6.40 27.98 -8.90
N ALA A 126 6.84 27.12 -7.97
CA ALA A 126 7.83 27.47 -6.97
C ALA A 126 9.21 27.46 -7.63
N LYS A 127 9.93 28.58 -7.53
CA LYS A 127 11.36 28.60 -7.85
C LYS A 127 12.08 27.77 -6.80
N ILE A 128 12.44 26.53 -7.14
CA ILE A 128 13.30 25.71 -6.30
C ILE A 128 14.72 26.29 -6.42
N THR A 129 15.13 27.06 -5.42
CA THR A 129 16.54 27.43 -5.24
C THR A 129 17.26 26.26 -4.62
N HIS A 130 18.13 25.60 -5.39
CA HIS A 130 19.01 24.56 -4.87
C HIS A 130 19.93 25.14 -3.78
N ASN A 131 19.70 24.69 -2.55
CA ASN A 131 20.58 24.89 -1.42
C ASN A 131 21.67 23.80 -1.46
N ALA A 132 22.94 24.19 -1.31
CA ALA A 132 24.08 23.26 -1.34
C ALA A 132 24.06 22.19 -0.22
N ASN A 133 23.21 22.36 0.79
CA ASN A 133 23.02 21.46 1.93
C ASN A 133 21.75 20.60 1.81
N GLU A 134 20.96 20.74 0.75
CA GLU A 134 19.83 19.86 0.50
C GLU A 134 20.28 18.62 -0.27
N PRO A 135 19.78 17.42 0.06
CA PRO A 135 20.09 16.22 -0.70
C PRO A 135 19.63 16.42 -2.14
N ALA A 136 20.60 16.62 -3.03
CA ALA A 136 20.34 16.61 -4.46
C ALA A 136 19.97 15.19 -4.84
N PHE A 137 18.69 14.95 -5.12
CA PHE A 137 18.27 13.80 -5.90
C PHE A 137 18.76 14.05 -7.33
N LYS A 138 19.99 13.62 -7.63
CA LYS A 138 20.55 13.52 -8.97
C LYS A 138 20.11 12.22 -9.62
#